data_AF-A0A1V0NIE8-F1
#
_entry.id   AF-A0A1V0NIE8-F1
#
_cell.length_a   1.000
_cell.length_b   1.000
_cell.length_c   1.000
_cell.angle_alpha   90.00
_cell.angle_beta   90.00
_cell.angle_gamma   90.00
#
_symmetry.space_group_name_H-M   'P 1'
#
loop_
_entity.id
_entity.type
_entity.pdbx_description
1 polymer ?
#
loop_
_entity_poly.entity_id
_entity_poly.type
_entity_poly.pdbx_seq_one_letter_code
_entity_poly.pdbx_strand_id
1 'polypeptide(L)' 'MKRFRLVSNSFIDQNGALRSKQQFVEADSFADVIEYIESNAGWYTGINGAFKVAYIEEVVE' A
#
# COMPACT_ATOMS: atom_id res chain seq x y z
N MET A 1 0.10 14.91 10.85
CA MET A 1 -0.02 13.66 10.08
C MET A 1 0.70 13.80 8.76
N LYS A 2 1.49 12.79 8.42
CA LYS A 2 2.20 12.67 7.14
C LYS A 2 1.39 11.78 6.21
N ARG A 3 1.59 11.96 4.90
CA ARG A 3 0.90 11.19 3.87
C ARG A 3 1.85 10.17 3.25
N PHE A 4 1.42 8.92 3.18
CA PHE A 4 2.20 7.83 2.60
C PHE A 4 1.45 7.20 1.44
N ARG A 5 2.19 6.79 0.40
CA ARG A 5 1.67 5.99 -0.70
C ARG A 5 2.14 4.56 -0.55
N LEU A 6 1.19 3.64 -0.49
CA LEU A 6 1.40 2.20 -0.48
C LEU A 6 1.16 1.66 -1.88
N VAL A 7 2.10 0.87 -2.41
CA VAL A 7 2.05 0.36 -3.78
C VAL A 7 2.20 -1.16 -3.79
N SER A 8 1.35 -1.83 -4.57
CA SER A 8 1.46 -3.28 -4.80
C SER A 8 2.45 -3.60 -5.92
N ASN A 9 2.87 -4.86 -5.98
CA ASN A 9 3.49 -5.40 -7.19
C ASN A 9 2.54 -5.22 -8.40
N SER A 10 3.14 -5.06 -9.57
CA SER A 10 2.43 -5.10 -10.84
C SER A 10 2.35 -6.55 -11.35
N PHE A 11 1.19 -6.93 -11.87
CA PHE A 11 0.99 -8.22 -12.53
C PHE A 11 0.11 -8.06 -13.76
N ILE A 12 0.20 -9.00 -14.70
CA ILE A 12 -0.68 -9.06 -15.86
C ILE A 12 -1.84 -10.00 -15.50
N ASP A 13 -3.08 -9.53 -15.68
CA ASP A 13 -4.24 -10.39 -15.45
C ASP A 13 -4.51 -11.33 -16.64
N GLN A 14 -5.52 -12.20 -16.48
CA GLN A 14 -5.92 -13.16 -17.51
C GLN A 14 -6.35 -12.53 -18.85
N ASN A 15 -6.66 -11.23 -18.87
CA ASN A 15 -7.04 -10.50 -20.08
C ASN A 15 -5.85 -9.74 -20.69
N GLY A 16 -4.65 -9.92 -20.17
CA GLY A 16 -3.45 -9.19 -20.61
C GLY A 16 -3.36 -7.77 -20.05
N ALA A 17 -4.26 -7.35 -19.15
CA ALA A 17 -4.23 -6.01 -18.59
C ALA A 17 -3.22 -5.90 -17.45
N LEU A 18 -2.43 -4.83 -17.44
CA LEU A 18 -1.57 -4.49 -16.31
C LEU A 18 -2.44 -4.12 -15.10
N ARG A 19 -2.23 -4.83 -14.00
CA ARG A 19 -2.86 -4.58 -12.71
C ARG A 19 -1.81 -4.20 -11.69
N SER A 20 -2.06 -3.08 -11.04
CA SER A 20 -1.36 -2.61 -9.84
C SER A 20 -2.37 -1.86 -8.98
N LYS A 21 -2.13 -1.82 -7.67
CA LYS A 21 -2.91 -1.07 -6.70
C LYS A 21 -2.00 -0.08 -6.00
N GLN A 22 -2.54 1.11 -5.79
CA GLN A 22 -1.95 2.09 -4.91
C GLN A 22 -3.03 2.60 -3.95
N GLN A 23 -2.61 2.98 -2.75
CA GLN A 23 -3.46 3.63 -1.78
C GLN A 23 -2.69 4.67 -0.99
N PHE A 24 -3.37 5.76 -0.63
CA PHE A 24 -2.82 6.77 0.26
C PHE A 24 -3.33 6.54 1.68
N VAL A 25 -2.45 6.66 2.65
CA VAL A 25 -2.75 6.58 4.08
C VAL A 25 -2.12 7.76 4.81
N GLU A 26 -2.75 8.17 5.90
CA GLU A 26 -2.21 9.17 6.81
C GLU A 26 -1.72 8.47 8.08
N ALA A 27 -0.53 8.83 8.54
CA ALA A 27 0.05 8.32 9.78
C ALA A 27 0.97 9.38 10.40
N ASP A 28 1.30 9.24 11.67
CA ASP A 28 2.19 10.19 12.35
C ASP A 28 3.65 10.00 11.93
N SER A 29 4.06 8.77 11.59
CA SER A 29 5.40 8.43 11.15
C SER A 29 5.46 7.27 10.16
N PHE A 30 6.61 7.09 9.50
CA PHE A 30 6.88 5.95 8.63
C PHE A 30 6.88 4.62 9.43
N ALA A 31 7.31 4.67 10.69
CA ALA A 31 7.34 3.52 11.58
C ALA A 31 5.93 2.98 11.86
N ASP A 32 4.95 3.86 12.08
CA ASP A 32 3.55 3.46 12.30
C ASP A 32 2.97 2.74 11.08
N VAL A 33 3.33 3.18 9.87
CA VAL A 33 2.92 2.53 8.62
C VAL A 33 3.56 1.14 8.50
N ILE A 34 4.85 1.02 8.78
CA ILE A 34 5.54 -0.27 8.76
C ILE A 34 4.90 -1.23 9.78
N GLU A 35 4.70 -0.79 11.02
CA GLU A 35 4.12 -1.61 12.08
C GLU A 35 2.72 -2.12 11.70
N TYR A 36 1.85 -1.26 11.18
CA TYR A 36 0.54 -1.65 10.68
C TYR A 36 0.63 -2.70 9.57
N ILE A 37 1.51 -2.48 8.58
CA ILE A 37 1.67 -3.41 7.46
C ILE A 37 2.27 -4.74 7.91
N GLU A 38 3.29 -4.75 8.74
CA GLU A 38 3.94 -5.98 9.23
C GLU A 38 3.04 -6.78 10.16
N SER A 39 2.30 -6.13 11.06
CA SER A 39 1.30 -6.78 11.91
C SER A 39 0.17 -7.42 11.12
N ASN A 40 -0.15 -6.88 9.94
CA ASN A 40 -1.09 -7.47 8.99
C ASN A 40 -0.41 -8.36 7.92
N ALA A 41 0.74 -8.94 8.27
CA ALA A 41 1.50 -9.85 7.41
C ALA A 41 1.79 -9.26 6.02
N GLY A 42 2.11 -7.98 5.91
CA GLY A 42 2.44 -7.27 4.67
C GLY A 42 1.23 -6.85 3.83
N TRP A 43 0.00 -6.99 4.33
CA TRP A 43 -1.22 -6.64 3.60
C TRP A 43 -1.76 -5.28 4.02
N TYR A 44 -2.20 -4.51 3.03
CA TYR A 44 -3.16 -3.43 3.26
C TYR A 44 -4.57 -3.97 3.02
N THR A 45 -5.47 -3.75 3.97
CA THR A 45 -6.88 -4.15 3.88
C THR A 45 -7.78 -2.93 4.08
N GLY A 46 -8.50 -2.53 3.04
CA GLY A 46 -9.48 -1.44 3.09
C GLY A 46 -10.89 -1.93 2.75
N ILE A 47 -11.86 -1.01 2.84
CA ILE A 47 -13.29 -1.32 2.58
C ILE A 47 -13.51 -1.89 1.17
N ASN A 48 -12.77 -1.37 0.18
CA ASN A 48 -12.96 -1.72 -1.23
C ASN A 48 -11.94 -2.74 -1.76
N GLY A 49 -11.22 -3.43 -0.86
CA GLY A 49 -10.32 -4.52 -1.22
C GLY A 49 -9.02 -4.55 -0.42
N ALA A 50 -8.18 -5.53 -0.75
CA ALA A 50 -6.89 -5.76 -0.12
C ALA A 50 -5.79 -5.97 -1.16
N PHE A 51 -4.55 -5.58 -0.83
CA PHE A 51 -3.38 -5.87 -1.64
C PHE A 51 -2.12 -6.03 -0.78
N LYS A 52 -1.19 -6.85 -1.26
CA LYS A 52 0.13 -7.02 -0.64
C LYS A 52 0.97 -5.77 -0.94
N VAL A 53 1.45 -5.10 0.10
CA VAL A 53 2.30 -3.92 -0.05
C VAL A 53 3.70 -4.38 -0.46
N ALA A 54 4.20 -3.81 -1.55
CA ALA A 54 5.53 -4.08 -2.08
C ALA A 54 6.48 -2.88 -1.90
N TYR A 55 5.92 -1.67 -1.84
CA TYR A 55 6.67 -0.43 -1.70
C TYR A 55 5.87 0.61 -0.92
N ILE A 56 6.56 1.39 -0.09
CA ILE A 56 6.02 2.46 0.74
C ILE A 56 6.87 3.71 0.51
N GLU A 57 6.24 4.84 0.26
CA GLU A 57 6.91 6.14 0.17
C GLU A 57 6.17 7.20 0.98
N GLU A 58 6.91 8.06 1.67
CA GLU A 58 6.38 9.32 2.22
C GLU A 58 6.24 10.31 1.07
N VAL A 59 5.05 10.91 0.93
CA VAL A 59 4.76 11.89 -0.10
C VAL A 59 4.76 13.26 0.56
N VAL A 60 5.78 14.06 0.24
CA VAL A 60 5.85 15.47 0.62
C VAL A 60 5.19 16.26 -0.50
N GLU A 61 4.04 16.89 -0.22
CA GLU A 61 3.40 17.82 -1.15
C GLU A 61 4.21 19.12 -1.30
#